data_AF-A0A0D2NEN1-F1
#
_entry.id   AF-A0A0D2NEN1-F1
#
_cell.length_a   1.000
_cell.length_b   1.000
_cell.length_c   1.000
_cell.angle_alpha   90.00
_cell.angle_beta   90.00
_cell.angle_gamma   90.00
#
_symmetry.space_group_name_H-M   'P 1'
#
loop_
_entity.id
_entity.type
_entity.pdbx_description
1 polymer ?
#
loop_
_entity_poly.entity_id
_entity_poly.type
_entity_poly.pdbx_seq_one_letter_code
_entity_poly.pdbx_strand_id
1 'polypeptide(L)'
;MGGLEQRFPVPYKNLSVEIKGNKTDLVVCRYDDHFLVMATQIGTMGTILQARKEEGFTVQPTFNVSVIFGKRDEPMLPAITRQLIEHIRSVYFLLNRHFLDDVN
;
A
#
# COMPACT_ATOMS: atom_id res chain seq x y z
N MET A 1 32.96 -6.38 17.64
CA MET A 1 32.65 -5.90 16.28
C MET A 1 31.15 -5.89 16.11
N GLY A 2 30.49 -4.79 16.51
CA GLY A 2 29.04 -4.66 16.37
C GLY A 2 28.71 -4.37 14.91
N GLY A 3 28.07 -5.32 14.22
CA GLY A 3 27.53 -5.05 12.89
C GLY A 3 26.53 -3.92 12.99
N LEU A 4 26.77 -2.83 12.25
CA LEU A 4 25.77 -1.80 12.03
C LEU A 4 24.58 -2.49 11.35
N GLU A 5 23.53 -2.80 12.10
CA GLU A 5 22.28 -3.24 11.49
C GLU A 5 21.82 -2.16 10.55
N GLN A 6 21.91 -2.45 9.25
CA GLN A 6 21.52 -1.54 8.19
C GLN A 6 20.00 -1.46 8.20
N ARG A 7 19.46 -0.51 8.98
CA ARG A 7 18.03 -0.27 9.06
C ARG A 7 17.54 0.33 7.75
N PHE A 8 16.39 -0.15 7.29
CA PHE A 8 15.75 0.39 6.10
C PHE A 8 15.48 1.89 6.30
N PRO A 9 15.83 2.76 5.33
CA PRO A 9 15.89 4.20 5.54
C PRO A 9 14.52 4.88 5.68
N VAL A 10 13.42 4.15 5.52
CA VAL A 10 12.06 4.69 5.68
C VAL A 10 11.24 3.85 6.66
N PRO A 11 10.29 4.46 7.40
CA PRO A 11 9.38 3.72 8.26
C PRO A 11 8.61 2.67 7.46
N TYR A 12 8.63 1.43 7.96
CA TYR A 12 7.91 0.33 7.35
C TYR A 12 7.29 -0.58 8.40
N LYS A 13 6.23 -1.28 7.99
CA LYS A 13 5.66 -2.41 8.72
C LYS A 13 5.61 -3.60 7.79
N ASN A 14 5.96 -4.77 8.29
CA ASN A 14 5.79 -6.03 7.60
C ASN A 14 4.90 -6.97 8.43
N LEU A 15 4.15 -7.83 7.75
CA LEU A 15 3.39 -8.90 8.37
C LEU A 15 3.27 -10.08 7.40
N SER A 16 3.24 -11.28 7.95
CA SER A 16 2.98 -12.50 7.20
C SER A 16 1.63 -13.04 7.64
N VAL A 17 0.72 -13.27 6.69
CA VAL A 17 -0.62 -13.79 6.95
C VAL A 17 -0.98 -14.85 5.92
N GLU A 18 -1.74 -15.86 6.32
CA GLU A 18 -2.23 -16.87 5.41
C GLU A 18 -3.53 -16.39 4.74
N ILE A 19 -3.53 -16.28 3.41
CA ILE A 19 -4.70 -15.87 2.62
C ILE A 19 -5.06 -17.02 1.69
N LYS A 20 -6.24 -17.62 1.91
CA LYS A 20 -6.74 -18.76 1.14
C LYS A 20 -5.73 -19.93 1.07
N GLY A 21 -5.10 -20.27 2.19
CA GLY A 21 -4.12 -21.37 2.25
C GLY A 21 -2.70 -20.99 1.82
N ASN A 22 -2.46 -19.75 1.37
CA ASN A 22 -1.16 -19.31 0.89
C ASN A 22 -0.55 -18.29 1.85
N LYS A 23 0.68 -18.54 2.31
CA LYS A 23 1.44 -17.55 3.07
C LYS A 23 1.63 -16.32 2.18
N THR A 24 1.18 -15.18 2.69
CA THR A 24 1.24 -13.89 2.00
C THR A 24 2.04 -12.94 2.87
N ASP A 25 3.16 -12.47 2.33
CA ASP A 25 3.99 -11.47 2.95
C ASP A 25 3.56 -10.08 2.47
N LEU A 26 3.29 -9.21 3.43
CA LEU A 26 2.83 -7.85 3.24
C LEU A 26 3.86 -6.89 3.82
N VAL A 27 4.20 -5.85 3.07
CA VAL A 27 5.09 -4.77 3.52
C VAL A 27 4.47 -3.43 3.14
N VAL A 28 4.38 -2.53 4.11
CA VAL A 28 3.91 -1.15 3.92
C VAL A 28 5.03 -0.21 4.30
N CYS A 29 5.49 0.61 3.36
CA CYS A 29 6.47 1.65 3.59
C CYS A 29 5.81 3.03 3.48
N ARG A 30 6.25 3.96 4.33
CA ARG A 30 5.81 5.35 4.32
C ARG A 30 6.94 6.23 3.80
N TYR A 31 6.71 6.87 2.66
CA TYR A 31 7.54 7.95 2.14
C TYR A 31 6.82 9.29 2.39
N ASP A 32 7.49 10.40 2.10
CA ASP A 32 6.93 11.74 2.32
C ASP A 32 5.79 12.06 1.34
N ASP A 33 5.86 11.54 0.12
CA ASP A 33 4.93 11.83 -0.98
C ASP A 33 4.00 10.65 -1.36
N HIS A 34 4.33 9.43 -0.92
CA HIS A 34 3.52 8.25 -1.21
C HIS A 34 3.70 7.12 -0.17
N PHE A 35 2.84 6.11 -0.28
CA PHE A 35 3.01 4.86 0.45
C PHE A 35 3.26 3.74 -0.56
N LEU A 36 4.17 2.83 -0.22
CA LEU A 36 4.40 1.61 -0.99
C LEU A 36 3.76 0.44 -0.25
N VAL A 37 2.84 -0.26 -0.90
CA VAL A 37 2.25 -1.49 -0.39
C VAL A 37 2.67 -2.64 -1.28
N MET A 38 3.39 -3.60 -0.71
CA MET A 38 3.79 -4.83 -1.38
C MET A 38 3.05 -6.01 -0.77
N ALA A 39 2.50 -6.87 -1.62
CA ALA A 39 1.82 -8.10 -1.25
C ALA A 39 2.34 -9.22 -2.15
N THR A 40 3.01 -10.23 -1.60
CA THR A 40 3.56 -11.34 -2.37
C THR A 40 3.29 -12.68 -1.70
N GLN A 41 2.90 -13.67 -2.49
CA GLN A 41 2.65 -15.05 -2.03
C GLN A 41 3.77 -16.02 -2.41
N ILE A 42 4.58 -15.65 -3.40
CA ILE A 42 5.60 -16.52 -4.00
C ILE A 42 6.99 -15.86 -4.05
N GLY A 43 7.17 -14.74 -3.35
CA GLY A 43 8.43 -13.99 -3.32
C GLY A 43 8.78 -13.27 -4.63
N THR A 44 7.82 -13.10 -5.54
CA THR A 44 8.02 -12.33 -6.78
C THR A 44 7.48 -10.91 -6.64
N MET A 45 7.98 -10.00 -7.48
CA MET A 45 7.58 -8.59 -7.52
C MET A 45 6.14 -8.39 -8.02
N GLY A 46 5.66 -9.26 -8.91
CA GLY A 46 4.32 -9.17 -9.48
C GLY A 46 4.11 -7.96 -10.40
N THR A 47 2.88 -7.41 -10.39
CA THR A 47 2.48 -6.23 -11.15
C THR A 47 2.59 -4.99 -10.27
N ILE A 48 3.25 -3.94 -10.75
CA ILE A 48 3.34 -2.65 -10.07
C ILE A 48 2.24 -1.74 -10.58
N LEU A 49 1.39 -1.32 -9.65
CA LEU A 49 0.28 -0.40 -9.91
C LEU A 49 0.53 0.91 -9.15
N GLN A 50 0.28 2.02 -9.81
CA GLN A 50 0.29 3.34 -9.19
C GLN A 50 -1.15 3.84 -9.09
N ALA A 51 -1.55 4.22 -7.88
CA ALA A 51 -2.80 4.92 -7.67
C ALA A 51 -2.53 6.36 -7.28
N ARG A 52 -3.23 7.29 -7.93
CA ARG A 52 -3.18 8.71 -7.64
C ARG A 52 -4.57 9.20 -7.33
N LYS A 53 -4.70 10.00 -6.28
CA LYS A 53 -5.93 10.72 -5.99
C LYS A 53 -6.18 11.70 -7.14
N GLU A 54 -7.39 11.71 -7.68
CA GLU A 54 -7.79 12.71 -8.66
C GLU A 54 -8.01 14.06 -7.99
N GLU A 55 -7.45 15.10 -8.60
CA GLU A 55 -7.62 16.49 -8.16
C GLU A 55 -9.02 16.97 -8.56
N GLY A 56 -9.75 17.61 -7.64
CA GLY A 56 -11.10 18.15 -7.89
C GLY A 56 -12.23 17.50 -7.12
N PHE A 57 -12.03 16.32 -6.51
CA PHE A 57 -13.05 15.65 -5.69
C PHE A 57 -12.72 15.74 -4.19
N THR A 58 -13.43 16.61 -3.48
CA THR A 58 -13.22 16.88 -2.03
C THR A 58 -14.04 15.98 -1.12
N VAL A 59 -15.25 15.59 -1.53
CA VAL A 59 -16.19 14.81 -0.68
C VAL A 59 -15.98 13.30 -0.82
N GLN A 60 -15.78 12.81 -2.05
CA GLN A 60 -15.48 11.41 -2.35
C GLN A 60 -14.25 11.35 -3.26
N PRO A 61 -13.03 11.18 -2.71
CA PRO A 61 -11.84 11.15 -3.53
C PRO A 61 -11.85 9.90 -4.40
N THR A 62 -11.76 10.14 -5.70
CA THR A 62 -11.58 9.10 -6.70
C THR A 62 -10.10 8.84 -6.90
N PHE A 63 -9.74 7.57 -7.14
CA PHE A 63 -8.37 7.18 -7.45
C PHE A 63 -8.26 6.70 -8.89
N ASN A 64 -7.36 7.33 -9.63
CA ASN A 64 -6.89 6.84 -10.91
C ASN A 64 -5.81 5.78 -10.66
N VAL A 65 -5.95 4.61 -11.26
CA VAL A 65 -5.00 3.50 -11.13
C VAL A 65 -4.40 3.18 -12.48
N SER A 66 -3.08 3.23 -12.57
CA SER A 66 -2.31 2.89 -13.77
C SER A 66 -1.36 1.71 -13.49
N VAL A 67 -1.23 0.81 -14.47
CA VAL A 67 -0.23 -0.26 -14.41
C VAL A 67 1.11 0.29 -14.90
N ILE A 68 2.09 0.38 -14.01
CA ILE A 68 3.43 0.84 -14.35
C ILE A 68 4.22 -0.30 -15.00
N PHE A 69 4.18 -1.49 -14.37
CA PHE A 69 4.92 -2.67 -14.81
C PHE A 69 4.13 -3.95 -14.55
N GLY A 70 4.31 -4.98 -15.38
CA GLY A 70 3.61 -6.27 -15.28
C GLY A 70 2.47 -6.39 -16.29
N LYS A 71 1.53 -7.29 -16.02
CA LYS A 71 0.41 -7.56 -16.94
C LYS A 71 -0.56 -6.38 -16.99
N ARG A 72 -0.83 -5.87 -18.19
CA ARG A 72 -1.74 -4.74 -18.45
C ARG A 72 -3.14 -5.17 -18.90
N ASP A 73 -3.28 -6.40 -19.39
CA ASP A 73 -4.52 -6.88 -20.01
C ASP A 73 -5.52 -7.49 -19.01
N GLU A 74 -5.32 -7.25 -17.72
CA GLU A 74 -6.20 -7.75 -16.65
C GLU A 74 -7.02 -6.59 -16.05
N PRO A 75 -8.24 -6.33 -16.55
CA PRO A 75 -9.05 -5.17 -16.14
C PRO A 75 -9.47 -5.23 -14.66
N MET A 76 -9.41 -6.41 -14.05
CA MET A 76 -9.67 -6.60 -12.62
C MET A 76 -8.57 -6.02 -11.73
N LEU A 77 -7.31 -5.95 -12.17
CA LEU A 77 -6.20 -5.47 -11.34
C LEU A 77 -6.38 -4.00 -10.92
N PRO A 78 -6.68 -3.06 -11.85
CA PRO A 78 -6.98 -1.68 -11.46
C PRO A 78 -8.22 -1.56 -10.55
N ALA A 79 -9.26 -2.36 -10.79
CA ALA A 79 -10.48 -2.31 -10.00
C ALA A 79 -10.26 -2.77 -8.54
N ILE A 80 -9.56 -3.88 -8.34
CA ILE A 80 -9.21 -4.40 -7.02
C ILE A 80 -8.27 -3.42 -6.30
N THR A 81 -7.30 -2.86 -7.01
CA THR A 81 -6.38 -1.86 -6.45
C THR A 81 -7.11 -0.62 -5.96
N ARG A 82 -8.09 -0.12 -6.74
CA ARG A 82 -8.92 1.00 -6.34
C ARG A 82 -9.68 0.69 -5.05
N GLN A 83 -10.36 -0.45 -4.99
CA GLN A 83 -11.06 -0.88 -3.78
C GLN A 83 -10.12 -1.00 -2.58
N LEU A 84 -8.94 -1.61 -2.76
CA LEU A 84 -7.97 -1.77 -1.69
C LEU A 84 -7.54 -0.43 -1.12
N ILE A 85 -7.25 0.56 -1.97
CA ILE A 85 -6.76 1.88 -1.53
C ILE A 85 -7.88 2.70 -0.89
N GLU A 86 -9.11 2.59 -1.38
CA GLU A 86 -10.28 3.17 -0.73
C GLU A 86 -10.49 2.60 0.68
N HIS A 87 -10.34 1.28 0.84
CA HIS A 87 -10.42 0.62 2.14
C HIS A 87 -9.27 1.04 3.07
N ILE A 88 -8.04 1.07 2.56
CA ILE A 88 -6.88 1.56 3.32
C ILE A 88 -7.14 2.98 3.78
N ARG A 89 -7.62 3.88 2.92
CA ARG A 89 -7.98 5.25 3.32
C ARG A 89 -9.06 5.27 4.39
N SER A 90 -10.12 4.49 4.25
CA SER A 90 -11.21 4.44 5.23
C SER A 90 -10.68 4.01 6.61
N VAL A 91 -9.87 2.95 6.64
CA VAL A 91 -9.24 2.47 7.87
C VAL A 91 -8.22 3.47 8.41
N TYR A 92 -7.36 4.05 7.59
CA TYR A 92 -6.43 5.10 8.01
C TYR A 92 -7.17 6.34 8.49
N PHE A 93 -8.29 6.74 7.89
CA PHE A 93 -9.10 7.88 8.37
C PHE A 93 -9.69 7.58 9.75
N LEU A 94 -10.16 6.35 9.97
CA LEU A 94 -10.65 5.89 11.28
C LEU A 94 -9.54 5.78 12.33
N LEU A 95 -8.37 5.25 11.96
CA LEU A 95 -7.21 5.07 12.85
C LEU A 95 -6.46 6.40 13.11
N ASN A 96 -6.41 7.31 12.13
CA ASN A 96 -5.80 8.63 12.29
C ASN A 96 -6.66 9.62 13.06
N ARG A 97 -7.92 9.30 13.40
CA ARG A 97 -8.61 10.02 14.47
C ARG A 97 -7.91 9.83 15.83
N HIS A 98 -7.07 8.81 15.97
CA HIS A 98 -6.27 8.56 17.17
C HIS A 98 -4.76 8.77 16.97
N PHE A 99 -4.25 8.65 15.73
CA PHE A 99 -2.81 8.79 15.43
C PHE A 99 -2.37 10.24 15.13
N LEU A 100 -3.30 11.16 14.82
CA LEU A 100 -2.98 12.60 14.74
C LEU A 100 -2.90 13.29 16.11
N ASP A 101 -3.44 12.68 17.17
CA ASP A 101 -3.39 13.25 18.52
C ASP A 101 -2.07 12.99 19.26
N ASP A 102 -1.23 12.06 18.76
CA ASP A 102 0.10 11.77 19.33
C ASP A 102 1.24 12.54 18.62
N VAL A 103 0.91 13.49 17.74
CA VAL A 103 1.86 14.43 17.12
C VAL A 103 1.32 15.86 17.26
N ASN A 104 1.06 16.27 18.50
CA ASN A 104 1.06 17.67 18.92
C ASN A 104 1.47 17.79 20.39
#